data_AF-A0A536VKG9-F1
#
_entry.id   AF-A0A536VKG9-F1
#
_cell.length_a   1.000
_cell.length_b   1.000
_cell.length_c   1.000
_cell.angle_alpha   90.00
_cell.angle_beta   90.00
_cell.angle_gamma   90.00
#
_symmetry.space_group_name_H-M   'P 1'
#
loop_
_entity.id
_entity.type
_entity.pdbx_description
1 polymer ?
#
loop_
_entity_poly.entity_id
_entity_poly.type
_entity_poly.pdbx_seq_one_letter_code
_entity_poly.pdbx_strand_id
1 'polypeptide(L)'
;MLRRLAVLPQYLMPKRALTERMGAAASKASGARTTQVIRWFVRRYGVDMSEAADADITHYPTFNEFFTRALKPGARPLAKADLVCPVDGAISQFGA
;
A
#
# COMPACT_ATOMS: atom_id res chain seq x y z
N MET A 1 -27.89 -12.61 8.87
CA MET A 1 -28.55 -11.53 8.09
C MET A 1 -27.71 -10.25 7.98
N LEU A 2 -27.17 -9.68 9.08
CA LEU A 2 -26.38 -8.43 9.02
C LEU A 2 -25.12 -8.45 8.11
N ARG A 3 -24.42 -9.58 7.98
CA ARG A 3 -23.23 -9.68 7.10
C ARG A 3 -23.52 -9.38 5.62
N ARG A 4 -24.73 -9.66 5.14
CA ARG A 4 -25.13 -9.34 3.75
C ARG A 4 -25.45 -7.85 3.57
N LEU A 5 -25.88 -7.16 4.62
CA LEU A 5 -26.12 -5.72 4.57
C LEU A 5 -24.81 -4.93 4.62
N ALA A 6 -23.80 -5.45 5.34
CA ALA A 6 -22.48 -4.83 5.43
C ALA A 6 -21.73 -4.72 4.09
N VAL A 7 -22.07 -5.56 3.09
CA VAL A 7 -21.48 -5.52 1.74
C VAL A 7 -22.26 -4.63 0.76
N LEU A 8 -23.49 -4.22 1.09
CA LEU A 8 -24.30 -3.36 0.20
C LEU A 8 -23.58 -2.06 -0.23
N PRO A 9 -22.86 -1.35 0.66
CA PRO A 9 -22.10 -0.18 0.23
C PRO A 9 -21.09 -0.52 -0.88
N GLN A 10 -20.46 -1.69 -0.85
CA GLN A 10 -19.51 -2.12 -1.89
C GLN A 10 -20.17 -2.37 -3.24
N TYR A 11 -21.45 -2.76 -3.27
CA TYR A 11 -22.21 -2.95 -4.51
C TYR A 11 -22.69 -1.63 -5.11
N LEU A 12 -23.11 -0.67 -4.26
CA LEU A 12 -23.63 0.62 -4.69
C LEU A 12 -22.53 1.62 -5.07
N MET A 13 -21.33 1.43 -4.55
CA MET A 13 -20.21 2.35 -4.76
C MET A 13 -19.72 2.30 -6.22
N PRO A 14 -19.53 3.47 -6.88
CA PRO A 14 -18.94 3.56 -8.22
C PRO A 14 -17.43 3.32 -8.15
N LYS A 15 -17.04 2.05 -7.94
CA LYS A 15 -15.66 1.63 -7.66
C LYS A 15 -14.63 2.16 -8.66
N ARG A 16 -14.93 2.11 -9.96
CA ARG A 16 -14.03 2.61 -11.01
C ARG A 16 -13.76 4.11 -10.89
N ALA A 17 -14.82 4.91 -10.78
CA ALA A 17 -14.68 6.35 -10.64
C ALA A 17 -13.95 6.74 -9.35
N LEU A 18 -14.16 5.99 -8.27
CA LEU A 18 -13.42 6.17 -7.03
C LEU A 18 -11.93 5.85 -7.21
N THR A 19 -11.59 4.71 -7.82
CA THR A 19 -10.21 4.32 -8.10
C THR A 19 -9.49 5.34 -8.96
N GLU A 20 -10.11 5.78 -10.06
CA GLU A 20 -9.51 6.76 -10.98
C GLU A 20 -9.26 8.11 -10.28
N ARG A 21 -10.23 8.59 -9.48
CA ARG A 21 -10.09 9.84 -8.73
C ARG A 21 -9.04 9.75 -7.63
N MET A 22 -9.03 8.65 -6.88
CA MET A 22 -8.05 8.42 -5.81
C MET A 22 -6.65 8.25 -6.41
N GLY A 23 -6.51 7.55 -7.53
CA GLY A 23 -5.25 7.42 -8.26
C GLY A 23 -4.72 8.77 -8.75
N ALA A 24 -5.57 9.60 -9.36
CA ALA A 24 -5.20 10.94 -9.78
C ALA A 24 -4.77 11.84 -8.61
N ALA A 25 -5.48 11.75 -7.47
CA ALA A 25 -5.12 12.47 -6.26
C ALA A 25 -3.79 11.97 -5.67
N ALA A 26 -3.58 10.65 -5.63
CA ALA A 26 -2.39 10.02 -5.10
C ALA A 26 -1.13 10.29 -5.93
N SER A 27 -1.29 10.52 -7.24
CA SER A 27 -0.21 10.93 -8.16
C SER A 27 0.12 12.43 -8.10
N LYS A 28 -0.66 13.25 -7.41
CA LYS A 28 -0.43 14.70 -7.38
C LYS A 28 0.52 15.11 -6.25
N ALA A 29 1.63 15.74 -6.61
CA ALA A 29 2.55 16.31 -5.63
C ALA A 29 1.92 17.52 -4.92
N SER A 30 1.44 17.29 -3.69
CA SER A 30 0.69 18.28 -2.89
C SER A 30 1.44 18.73 -1.63
N GLY A 31 2.74 18.47 -1.56
CA GLY A 31 3.64 18.89 -0.47
C GLY A 31 3.16 18.39 0.89
N ALA A 32 2.99 19.32 1.85
CA ALA A 32 2.61 19.01 3.22
C ALA A 32 1.34 18.15 3.35
N ARG A 33 0.37 18.29 2.43
CA ARG A 33 -0.83 17.45 2.44
C ARG A 33 -0.50 15.99 2.12
N THR A 34 0.35 15.73 1.13
CA THR A 34 0.82 14.38 0.82
C THR A 34 1.52 13.77 2.03
N THR A 35 2.45 14.50 2.63
CA THR A 35 3.21 14.04 3.80
C THR A 35 2.29 13.74 4.99
N GLN A 36 1.25 14.54 5.22
CA GLN A 36 0.27 14.27 6.28
C GLN A 36 -0.52 12.97 6.04
N VAL A 37 -0.93 12.72 4.79
CA VAL A 37 -1.61 11.48 4.40
C VAL A 37 -0.68 10.27 4.58
N ILE A 38 0.57 10.37 4.13
CA ILE A 38 1.58 9.31 4.32
C ILE A 38 1.79 9.05 5.81
N ARG A 39 1.98 10.09 6.63
CA ARG A 39 2.16 9.97 8.09
C ARG A 39 0.97 9.30 8.76
N TRP A 40 -0.24 9.63 8.34
CA TRP A 40 -1.44 8.96 8.81
C TRP A 40 -1.44 7.49 8.39
N PHE A 41 -1.12 7.18 7.14
CA PHE A 41 -1.10 5.82 6.60
C PHE A 41 -0.09 4.94 7.34
N VAL A 42 1.14 5.42 7.54
CA VAL A 42 2.19 4.73 8.30
C VAL A 42 1.69 4.35 9.69
N ARG A 43 1.08 5.29 10.42
CA ARG A 43 0.54 5.05 11.76
C ARG A 43 -0.66 4.10 11.76
N ARG A 44 -1.56 4.26 10.79
CA ARG A 44 -2.82 3.50 10.72
C ARG A 44 -2.62 2.04 10.36
N TYR A 45 -1.63 1.75 9.52
CA TYR A 45 -1.33 0.41 9.00
C TYR A 45 -0.05 -0.20 9.58
N GLY A 46 0.67 0.51 10.44
CA GLY A 46 1.91 0.01 11.05
C GLY A 46 3.00 -0.24 10.02
N VAL A 47 3.14 0.65 9.04
CA VAL A 47 4.15 0.50 7.98
C VAL A 47 5.54 0.64 8.58
N ASP A 48 6.37 -0.38 8.43
CA ASP A 48 7.77 -0.32 8.85
C ASP A 48 8.59 0.50 7.85
N MET A 49 9.01 1.70 8.28
CA MET A 49 9.88 2.58 7.50
C MET A 49 11.36 2.25 7.66
N SER A 50 11.73 1.39 8.62
CA SER A 50 13.11 0.97 8.81
C SER A 50 13.60 0.07 7.68
N GLU A 51 12.69 -0.62 6.99
CA GLU A 51 12.99 -1.45 5.82
C GLU A 51 13.02 -0.65 4.50
N ALA A 52 12.45 0.55 4.47
CA ALA A 52 12.42 1.38 3.27
C ALA A 52 13.84 1.87 2.93
N ALA A 53 14.15 1.93 1.64
CA ALA A 53 15.42 2.47 1.15
C ALA A 53 15.59 3.94 1.56
N ASP A 54 14.49 4.68 1.58
CA ASP A 54 14.40 6.01 2.19
C ASP A 54 13.39 5.97 3.34
N ALA A 55 13.87 6.23 4.56
CA ALA A 55 13.02 6.18 5.75
C ALA A 55 12.28 7.50 6.00
N ASP A 56 12.71 8.61 5.39
CA ASP A 56 12.08 9.91 5.59
C ASP A 56 10.85 10.06 4.70
N ILE A 57 9.68 10.06 5.31
CA ILE A 57 8.41 10.19 4.60
C ILE A 57 8.24 11.53 3.88
N THR A 58 9.05 12.54 4.20
CA THR A 58 9.01 13.87 3.56
C THR A 58 9.64 13.88 2.17
N HIS A 59 10.46 12.88 1.84
CA HIS A 59 11.12 12.75 0.54
C HIS A 59 10.20 12.20 -0.55
N TYR A 60 9.01 11.69 -0.21
CA TYR A 60 8.01 11.23 -1.19
C TYR A 60 7.08 12.37 -1.62
N PRO A 61 7.22 12.91 -2.86
CA PRO A 61 6.40 14.01 -3.37
C PRO A 61 4.93 13.62 -3.51
N THR A 62 4.67 12.36 -3.87
CA THR A 62 3.34 11.79 -4.12
C THR A 62 3.06 10.60 -3.21
N PHE A 63 1.78 10.30 -2.96
CA PHE A 63 1.43 9.11 -2.18
C PHE A 63 1.78 7.83 -2.96
N ASN A 64 1.65 7.86 -4.29
CA ASN A 64 2.01 6.71 -5.12
C ASN A 64 3.49 6.36 -5.03
N GLU A 65 4.40 7.35 -5.01
CA GLU A 65 5.83 7.09 -4.81
C GLU A 65 6.13 6.45 -3.45
N PHE A 66 5.44 6.89 -2.39
CA PHE A 66 5.51 6.23 -1.08
C PHE A 66 4.94 4.80 -1.11
N PHE A 67 3.82 4.59 -1.81
CA PHE A 67 3.15 3.30 -1.89
C PHE A 67 4.01 2.26 -2.62
N THR A 68 4.76 2.68 -3.64
CA THR A 68 5.71 1.84 -4.39
C THR A 68 7.16 2.03 -3.92
N ARG A 69 7.37 2.47 -2.67
CA ARG A 69 8.72 2.74 -2.14
C ARG A 69 9.63 1.52 -2.28
N ALA A 70 10.89 1.76 -2.63
CA ALA A 70 11.90 0.72 -2.64
C ALA A 70 12.24 0.28 -1.20
N LEU A 71 12.54 -1.00 -1.03
CA LEU A 71 13.13 -1.54 0.20
C LEU A 71 14.66 -1.44 0.15
N LYS A 72 15.30 -1.47 1.32
CA LYS A 72 16.76 -1.50 1.42
C LYS A 72 17.34 -2.72 0.68
N PRO A 73 18.49 -2.56 0.01
CA PRO A 73 19.22 -3.70 -0.52
C PRO A 73 19.48 -4.74 0.58
N GLY A 74 19.24 -6.01 0.29
CA GLY A 74 19.42 -7.10 1.25
C GLY A 74 18.31 -7.27 2.28
N ALA A 75 17.26 -6.45 2.29
CA ALA A 75 16.11 -6.63 3.20
C ALA A 75 15.32 -7.93 2.93
N ARG A 76 15.42 -8.46 1.70
CA ARG A 76 14.80 -9.71 1.25
C ARG A 76 15.81 -10.59 0.51
N PRO A 77 16.72 -11.28 1.22
CA PRO A 77 17.65 -12.19 0.57
C PRO A 77 16.87 -13.34 -0.10
N LEU A 78 17.18 -13.62 -1.37
CA LEU A 78 16.55 -14.72 -2.10
C LEU A 78 17.13 -16.05 -1.64
N ALA A 79 16.25 -16.99 -1.27
CA ALA A 79 16.64 -18.34 -0.92
C ALA A 79 17.06 -19.14 -2.16
N LYS A 80 18.01 -20.07 -1.99
CA LYS A 80 18.34 -21.07 -3.02
C LYS A 80 17.30 -22.20 -2.98
N ALA A 81 16.18 -21.98 -3.67
CA ALA A 81 15.07 -22.92 -3.76
C ALA A 81 14.45 -22.88 -5.16
N ASP A 82 13.67 -23.91 -5.52
CA ASP A 82 12.98 -23.97 -6.82
C ASP A 82 11.89 -22.90 -6.94
N LEU A 83 11.28 -22.53 -5.80
CA LEU A 83 10.27 -21.47 -5.70
C LEU A 83 10.56 -20.59 -4.49
N VAL A 84 10.32 -19.29 -4.65
CA VAL A 84 10.40 -18.28 -3.59
C VAL A 84 9.10 -17.49 -3.52
N CYS A 85 8.80 -16.91 -2.36
CA CYS A 85 7.62 -16.06 -2.22
C CYS A 85 7.76 -14.83 -3.12
N PRO A 86 6.76 -14.49 -3.96
CA PRO A 86 6.88 -13.39 -4.92
C PRO A 86 6.66 -12.02 -4.28
N VAL A 87 6.01 -11.96 -3.11
CA VAL A 87 5.57 -10.72 -2.46
C VAL A 87 5.61 -10.85 -0.94
N ASP A 88 5.72 -9.71 -0.26
CA ASP A 88 5.45 -9.63 1.17
C ASP A 88 3.93 -9.64 1.41
N GLY A 89 3.43 -10.59 2.18
CA GLY A 89 2.00 -10.72 2.44
C GLY A 89 1.63 -11.95 3.25
N ALA A 90 0.36 -12.32 3.19
CA ALA A 90 -0.17 -13.50 3.85
C ALA A 90 -0.84 -14.42 2.82
N ILE A 91 -0.71 -15.73 3.01
CA ILE A 91 -1.44 -16.72 2.23
C ILE A 91 -2.90 -16.68 2.67
N SER A 92 -3.79 -16.30 1.74
CA SER A 92 -5.24 -16.36 1.98
C SER A 92 -5.75 -17.81 1.84
N GLN A 93 -5.36 -18.46 0.74
CA GLN A 93 -5.70 -19.84 0.41
C GLN A 93 -4.56 -20.43 -0.43
N PHE A 94 -4.30 -21.73 -0.30
CA PHE A 94 -3.36 -22.49 -1.12
C PHE A 94 -3.82 -23.96 -1.18
N GLY A 95 -3.50 -24.70 -2.25
CA GLY A 95 -3.82 -26.12 -2.34
C GLY A 95 -4.26 -26.58 -3.73
N ALA A 96 -4.77 -27.80 -3.77
CA ALA A 96 -5.43 -28.43 -4.92
C ALA A 96 -6.93 -28.14 -4.95
#